data_AF-A0A739C1J1-F1
#
_entry.id   AF-A0A739C1J1-F1
#
_cell.length_a   1.000
_cell.length_b   1.000
_cell.length_c   1.000
_cell.angle_alpha   90.00
_cell.angle_beta   90.00
_cell.angle_gamma   90.00
#
_symmetry.space_group_name_H-M   'P 1'
#
loop_
_entity.id
_entity.type
_entity.pdbx_description
1 polymer ?
#
loop_
_entity_poly.entity_id
_entity_poly.type
_entity_poly.pdbx_seq_one_letter_code
_entity_poly.pdbx_strand_id
1 'polypeptide(L)'
;MLRRRIFFPIDDSTFTNDFYMACYSEYFSKLFLHLRQKNNRENILTSDGISGAMLRAIYQKLYCLQFITPGELEFDLMTSRSVSNVVQTPSGRCRVYYKHPDVERAEHIEADIIILATDYVAAEKNLLNGLKERIHYENDVFVIDDDFAIVWVGPR
;
A
#
# COMPACT_ATOMS: atom_id res chain seq x y z
N MET A 1 -11.49 -1.92 -7.10
CA MET A 1 -10.77 -3.20 -7.24
C MET A 1 -9.65 -3.28 -6.22
N LEU A 2 -9.39 -4.45 -5.64
CA LEU A 2 -8.38 -4.64 -4.58
C LEU A 2 -7.60 -5.94 -4.81
N ARG A 3 -6.28 -5.91 -4.64
CA ARG A 3 -5.40 -7.09 -4.76
C ARG A 3 -5.57 -8.08 -3.60
N ARG A 4 -5.84 -7.57 -2.39
CA ARG A 4 -6.07 -8.39 -1.21
C ARG A 4 -7.36 -9.22 -1.36
N ARG A 5 -7.39 -10.36 -0.67
CA ARG A 5 -8.53 -11.28 -0.68
C ARG A 5 -9.80 -10.66 -0.09
N ILE A 6 -9.63 -9.87 0.97
CA ILE A 6 -10.70 -9.15 1.65
C ILE A 6 -10.24 -7.74 2.04
N PHE A 7 -11.20 -6.92 2.45
CA PHE A 7 -10.95 -5.61 3.05
C PHE A 7 -10.57 -5.80 4.52
N PHE A 8 -9.27 -5.79 4.81
CA PHE A 8 -8.79 -5.96 6.17
C PHE A 8 -8.88 -4.64 6.96
N PRO A 9 -9.30 -4.70 8.22
CA PRO A 9 -9.15 -3.56 9.10
C PRO A 9 -7.67 -3.29 9.38
N ILE A 10 -7.35 -2.05 9.75
CA ILE A 10 -6.09 -1.76 10.43
C ILE A 10 -6.11 -2.49 11.78
N ASP A 11 -4.98 -3.07 12.17
CA ASP A 11 -4.78 -3.60 13.52
C ASP A 11 -4.29 -2.46 14.41
N ASP A 12 -5.23 -1.81 15.09
CA ASP A 12 -5.02 -0.74 16.05
C ASP A 12 -5.14 -1.23 17.51
N SER A 13 -4.97 -2.54 17.73
CA SER A 13 -5.05 -3.11 19.07
C SER A 13 -3.92 -2.61 19.99
N THR A 14 -4.18 -2.61 21.30
CA THR A 14 -3.28 -2.00 22.29
C THR A 14 -1.84 -2.54 22.21
N PHE A 15 -1.66 -3.86 22.12
CA PHE A 15 -0.33 -4.46 22.04
C PHE A 15 0.35 -4.23 20.69
N THR A 16 -0.42 -4.16 19.62
CA THR A 16 0.10 -3.85 18.29
C THR A 16 0.60 -2.40 18.22
N ASN A 17 -0.09 -1.47 18.90
CA ASN A 17 0.32 -0.07 18.93
C ASN A 17 1.66 0.17 19.65
N ASP A 18 2.14 -0.78 20.47
CA ASP A 18 3.45 -0.68 21.11
C ASP A 18 4.60 -0.64 20.08
N PHE A 19 4.38 -1.11 18.84
CA PHE A 19 5.34 -0.95 17.73
C PHE A 19 5.63 0.51 17.38
N TYR A 20 4.73 1.43 17.74
CA TYR A 20 4.89 2.85 17.47
C TYR A 20 5.43 3.64 18.66
N MET A 21 5.85 2.96 19.74
CA MET A 21 6.54 3.59 20.85
C MET A 21 8.02 3.83 20.55
N ALA A 22 8.59 4.89 21.14
CA ALA A 22 10.00 5.25 20.98
C ALA A 22 10.95 4.09 21.32
N CYS A 23 10.69 3.36 22.41
CA CYS A 23 11.50 2.21 22.82
C CYS A 23 11.51 1.07 21.79
N TYR A 24 10.39 0.86 21.07
CA TYR A 24 10.36 -0.13 19.99
C TYR A 24 11.15 0.37 18.77
N SER A 25 11.08 1.66 18.44
CA SER A 25 11.90 2.25 17.37
C SER A 25 13.40 2.08 17.64
N GLU A 26 13.85 2.30 18.88
CA GLU A 26 15.23 2.07 19.30
C GLU A 26 15.65 0.59 19.17
N TYR A 27 14.76 -0.34 19.53
CA TYR A 27 15.01 -1.78 19.32
C TYR A 27 15.06 -2.13 17.83
N PHE A 28 14.09 -1.65 17.05
CA PHE A 28 13.91 -1.97 15.64
C PHE A 28 15.08 -1.46 14.79
N SER A 29 15.60 -0.26 15.08
CA SER A 29 16.75 0.32 14.38
C SER A 29 18.01 -0.56 14.46
N LYS A 30 18.20 -1.27 15.56
CA LYS A 30 19.36 -2.14 15.83
C LYS A 30 19.26 -3.52 15.16
N LEU A 31 18.12 -3.87 14.56
CA LEU A 31 17.92 -5.13 13.87
C LEU A 31 18.62 -5.15 12.51
N PHE A 32 19.16 -6.31 12.13
CA PHE A 32 19.62 -6.55 10.76
C PHE A 32 18.51 -6.27 9.73
N LEU A 33 18.86 -5.76 8.55
CA LEU A 33 17.90 -5.36 7.52
C LEU A 33 16.87 -6.44 7.18
N HIS A 34 17.30 -7.69 7.04
CA HIS A 34 16.39 -8.79 6.73
C HIS A 34 15.34 -9.04 7.83
N LEU A 35 15.69 -8.81 9.11
CA LEU A 35 14.75 -8.89 10.23
C LEU A 35 13.79 -7.70 10.25
N ARG A 36 14.27 -6.49 9.96
CA ARG A 36 13.40 -5.30 9.81
C ARG A 36 12.38 -5.50 8.69
N GLN A 37 12.83 -5.97 7.53
CA GLN A 37 11.97 -6.27 6.38
C GLN A 37 10.95 -7.37 6.69
N LYS A 38 11.37 -8.43 7.40
CA LYS A 38 10.46 -9.50 7.84
C LYS A 38 9.39 -8.94 8.79
N ASN A 39 9.78 -8.21 9.84
CA ASN A 39 8.86 -7.60 10.79
C ASN A 39 7.83 -6.68 10.10
N ASN A 40 8.27 -5.83 9.17
CA ASN A 40 7.35 -4.95 8.42
C ASN A 40 6.33 -5.74 7.58
N ARG A 41 6.75 -6.85 6.97
CA ARG A 41 5.85 -7.70 6.17
C ARG A 41 4.83 -8.42 7.03
N GLU A 42 5.25 -8.94 8.17
CA GLU A 42 4.38 -9.66 9.12
C GLU A 42 3.36 -8.72 9.77
N ASN A 43 3.75 -7.46 10.01
CA ASN A 43 2.93 -6.44 10.67
C ASN A 43 2.35 -5.40 9.70
N ILE A 44 2.13 -5.75 8.44
CA ILE A 44 1.65 -4.80 7.43
C ILE A 44 0.29 -4.16 7.78
N LEU A 45 -0.59 -4.91 8.46
CA LEU A 45 -1.94 -4.43 8.82
C LEU A 45 -1.95 -3.40 9.95
N THR A 46 -0.82 -3.18 10.62
CA THR A 46 -0.69 -2.14 11.65
C THR A 46 -0.69 -0.73 11.05
N SER A 47 -0.41 -0.62 9.75
CA SER A 47 -0.37 0.65 9.01
C SER A 47 -1.20 0.66 7.71
N ASP A 48 -1.26 -0.47 6.97
CA ASP A 48 -1.89 -0.56 5.64
C ASP A 48 -3.25 -1.28 5.69
N GLY A 49 -4.08 -0.91 6.66
CA GLY A 49 -5.44 -1.39 6.84
C GLY A 49 -6.48 -0.25 6.84
N ILE A 50 -7.75 -0.60 6.65
CA ILE A 50 -8.85 0.38 6.67
C ILE A 50 -9.37 0.51 8.11
N SER A 51 -9.68 1.70 8.60
CA SER A 51 -10.23 1.81 9.96
C SER A 51 -11.51 0.99 10.10
N GLY A 52 -11.67 0.30 11.24
CA GLY A 52 -12.84 -0.55 11.47
C GLY A 52 -14.17 0.22 11.41
N ALA A 53 -14.16 1.49 11.83
CA ALA A 53 -15.32 2.37 11.72
C ALA A 53 -15.70 2.65 10.25
N MET A 54 -14.72 2.89 9.38
CA MET A 54 -14.95 3.14 7.96
C MET A 54 -15.46 1.89 7.24
N LEU A 55 -14.90 0.71 7.53
CA LEU A 55 -15.42 -0.55 6.98
C LEU A 55 -16.89 -0.78 7.34
N ARG A 56 -17.27 -0.51 8.60
CA ARG A 56 -18.66 -0.59 9.05
C ARG A 56 -19.55 0.39 8.29
N ALA A 57 -19.12 1.64 8.15
CA ALA A 57 -19.89 2.67 7.44
C ALA A 57 -20.09 2.33 5.97
N ILE A 58 -19.05 1.86 5.28
CA ILE A 58 -19.13 1.39 3.90
C ILE A 58 -20.12 0.22 3.80
N TYR A 59 -19.96 -0.80 4.64
CA TYR A 59 -20.84 -1.97 4.61
C TYR A 59 -22.31 -1.61 4.83
N GLN A 60 -22.59 -0.73 5.79
CA GLN A 60 -23.96 -0.23 6.04
C GLN A 60 -24.53 0.48 4.81
N LYS A 61 -23.75 1.35 4.14
CA LYS A 61 -24.20 2.04 2.93
C LYS A 61 -24.48 1.07 1.79
N LEU A 62 -23.59 0.09 1.57
CA LEU A 62 -23.79 -0.93 0.53
C LEU A 62 -25.02 -1.80 0.81
N TYR A 63 -25.26 -2.14 2.08
CA TYR A 63 -26.46 -2.86 2.49
C TYR A 63 -27.73 -2.06 2.15
N CYS A 64 -27.77 -0.77 2.46
CA CYS A 64 -28.90 0.09 2.10
C CYS A 64 -29.13 0.13 0.60
N LEU A 65 -28.08 0.34 -0.21
CA LEU A 65 -28.17 0.39 -1.67
C LEU A 65 -28.66 -0.94 -2.27
N GLN A 66 -28.28 -2.07 -1.67
CA GLN A 66 -28.66 -3.39 -2.17
C GLN A 66 -30.09 -3.78 -1.79
N PHE A 67 -30.52 -3.48 -0.56
CA PHE A 67 -31.73 -4.08 0.02
C PHE A 67 -32.82 -3.08 0.40
N ILE A 68 -32.49 -1.81 0.61
CA ILE A 68 -33.45 -0.77 1.03
C ILE A 68 -33.82 0.11 -0.17
N THR A 69 -32.85 0.51 -0.98
CA THR A 69 -33.02 1.36 -2.17
C THR A 69 -32.46 0.71 -3.44
N PRO A 70 -32.92 -0.50 -3.81
CA PRO A 70 -32.41 -1.20 -4.98
C PRO A 70 -32.58 -0.35 -6.25
N GLY A 71 -31.52 -0.29 -7.07
CA GLY A 71 -31.49 0.47 -8.33
C GLY A 71 -31.11 1.94 -8.19
N GLU A 72 -30.89 2.47 -6.98
CA GLU A 72 -30.37 3.83 -6.78
C GLU A 72 -28.93 3.97 -7.31
N LEU A 73 -28.11 2.95 -7.11
CA LEU A 73 -26.73 2.90 -7.58
C LEU A 73 -26.29 1.45 -7.81
N GLU A 74 -25.70 1.18 -8.97
CA GLU A 74 -25.02 -0.09 -9.24
C GLU A 74 -23.57 -0.01 -8.75
N PHE A 75 -23.10 -1.07 -8.10
CA PHE A 75 -21.73 -1.14 -7.59
C PHE A 75 -21.21 -2.58 -7.57
N ASP A 76 -19.89 -2.73 -7.71
CA ASP A 76 -19.19 -4.01 -7.63
C ASP A 76 -17.99 -3.93 -6.69
N LEU A 77 -17.90 -4.86 -5.74
CA LEU A 77 -16.72 -5.05 -4.91
C LEU A 77 -15.83 -6.15 -5.48
N MET A 78 -14.73 -5.74 -6.09
CA MET A 78 -13.84 -6.64 -6.82
C MET A 78 -12.54 -6.90 -6.03
N THR A 79 -12.52 -7.90 -5.15
CA THR A 79 -11.32 -8.32 -4.40
C THR A 79 -10.49 -9.35 -5.19
N SER A 80 -9.31 -9.69 -4.66
CA SER A 80 -8.37 -10.66 -5.24
C SER A 80 -8.01 -10.37 -6.69
N ARG A 81 -7.96 -9.10 -7.12
CA ARG A 81 -7.70 -8.74 -8.51
C ARG A 81 -6.52 -7.79 -8.63
N SER A 82 -5.61 -8.15 -9.54
CA SER A 82 -4.47 -7.32 -9.90
C SER A 82 -4.71 -6.68 -11.25
N VAL A 83 -4.64 -5.36 -11.31
CA VAL A 83 -4.65 -4.62 -12.58
C VAL A 83 -3.32 -4.82 -13.28
N SER A 84 -3.35 -5.19 -14.55
CA SER A 84 -2.15 -5.43 -15.36
C SER A 84 -1.92 -4.35 -16.40
N ASN A 85 -2.98 -3.71 -16.89
CA ASN A 85 -2.86 -2.67 -17.91
C ASN A 85 -4.09 -1.74 -17.91
N VAL A 86 -3.89 -0.51 -18.36
CA VAL A 86 -4.95 0.47 -18.62
C VAL A 86 -4.69 1.08 -19.99
N VAL A 87 -5.66 0.99 -20.90
CA VAL A 87 -5.56 1.55 -22.24
C VAL A 87 -6.72 2.49 -22.52
N GLN A 88 -6.48 3.56 -23.26
CA GLN A 88 -7.55 4.42 -23.75
C GLN A 88 -8.22 3.76 -24.95
N THR A 89 -9.55 3.77 -24.97
CA THR A 89 -10.37 3.24 -26.06
C THR A 89 -10.68 4.33 -27.09
N PRO A 90 -11.09 3.97 -28.32
CA PRO A 90 -11.50 4.96 -29.34
C PRO A 90 -12.67 5.86 -28.92
N SER A 91 -13.51 5.42 -27.97
CA SER A 91 -14.60 6.23 -27.42
C SER A 91 -14.13 7.25 -26.37
N GLY A 92 -12.83 7.28 -26.05
CA GLY A 92 -12.23 8.16 -25.04
C GLY A 92 -12.24 7.58 -23.63
N ARG A 93 -12.94 6.47 -23.39
CA ARG A 93 -13.00 5.78 -22.09
C ARG A 93 -11.72 4.99 -21.82
N CYS A 94 -11.46 4.64 -20.56
CA CYS A 94 -10.36 3.77 -20.19
C CYS A 94 -10.83 2.32 -20.08
N ARG A 95 -10.13 1.39 -20.72
CA ARG A 95 -10.28 -0.05 -20.53
C ARG A 95 -9.21 -0.56 -19.58
N VAL A 96 -9.65 -1.12 -18.46
CA VAL A 96 -8.79 -1.64 -17.38
C VAL A 96 -8.74 -3.15 -17.50
N TYR A 97 -7.55 -3.71 -17.72
CA TYR A 97 -7.31 -5.14 -17.71
C TYR A 97 -6.86 -5.60 -16.33
N TYR A 98 -7.42 -6.71 -15.87
CA TYR A 98 -7.12 -7.26 -14.56
C TYR A 98 -7.22 -8.79 -14.55
N LYS A 99 -6.69 -9.41 -13.50
CA LYS A 99 -6.72 -10.86 -13.33
C LYS A 99 -7.05 -11.24 -11.89
N HIS A 100 -8.00 -12.14 -11.72
CA HIS A 100 -8.20 -12.90 -10.49
C HIS A 100 -7.23 -14.11 -10.49
N PRO A 101 -6.53 -14.43 -9.39
CA PRO A 101 -5.52 -15.50 -9.37
C PRO A 101 -6.10 -16.87 -9.74
N ASP A 102 -7.35 -17.13 -9.37
CA ASP A 102 -8.02 -18.40 -9.63
C ASP A 102 -8.72 -18.48 -11.01
N VAL A 103 -8.55 -17.45 -11.85
CA VAL A 103 -9.14 -17.38 -13.19
C VAL A 103 -8.02 -17.27 -14.22
N GLU A 104 -7.96 -18.23 -15.15
CA GLU A 104 -6.93 -18.22 -16.19
C GLU A 104 -7.07 -17.05 -17.17
N ARG A 105 -8.32 -16.68 -17.45
CA ARG A 105 -8.66 -15.63 -18.41
C ARG A 105 -8.45 -14.24 -17.81
N ALA A 106 -7.75 -13.38 -18.55
CA ALA A 106 -7.71 -11.95 -18.25
C ALA A 106 -9.09 -11.31 -18.50
N GLU A 107 -9.54 -10.52 -17.55
CA GLU A 107 -10.81 -9.80 -17.59
C GLU A 107 -10.58 -8.32 -17.87
N HIS A 108 -11.64 -7.60 -18.23
CA HIS A 108 -11.57 -6.15 -18.38
C HIS A 108 -12.89 -5.47 -18.04
N ILE A 109 -12.80 -4.20 -17.65
CA ILE A 109 -13.93 -3.29 -17.48
C ILE A 109 -13.62 -1.96 -18.18
N GLU A 110 -14.65 -1.22 -18.57
CA GLU A 110 -14.51 0.15 -19.09
C GLU A 110 -15.03 1.17 -18.10
N ALA A 111 -14.28 2.25 -17.91
CA ALA A 111 -14.62 3.35 -17.02
C ALA A 111 -14.24 4.68 -17.65
N ASP A 112 -15.01 5.72 -17.32
CA ASP A 112 -14.74 7.09 -17.74
C ASP A 112 -13.64 7.74 -16.87
N ILE A 113 -13.56 7.33 -15.60
CA ILE A 113 -12.59 7.83 -14.63
C ILE A 113 -12.00 6.64 -13.86
N ILE A 114 -10.69 6.68 -13.64
CA ILE A 114 -9.97 5.71 -12.81
C ILE A 114 -9.29 6.47 -11.67
N ILE A 115 -9.55 6.04 -10.43
CA ILE A 115 -8.88 6.54 -9.23
C ILE A 115 -7.86 5.49 -8.79
N LEU A 116 -6.57 5.83 -8.84
CA LEU A 116 -5.47 4.96 -8.41
C LEU A 116 -5.06 5.30 -6.97
N ALA A 117 -5.66 4.59 -6.01
CA ALA A 117 -5.28 4.68 -4.59
C ALA A 117 -4.23 3.60 -4.25
N THR A 118 -3.08 3.63 -4.92
CA THR A 118 -2.03 2.60 -4.84
C THR A 118 -0.89 2.93 -3.86
N ASP A 119 -1.14 3.84 -2.92
CA ASP A 119 -0.18 4.34 -1.94
C ASP A 119 1.05 5.03 -2.59
N TYR A 120 2.04 5.37 -1.77
CA TYR A 120 3.27 6.06 -2.15
C TYR A 120 4.47 5.10 -2.12
N VAL A 121 5.46 5.39 -2.96
CA VAL A 121 6.77 4.75 -2.92
C VAL A 121 7.83 5.82 -2.75
N ALA A 122 8.89 5.52 -2.01
CA ALA A 122 10.04 6.42 -1.89
C ALA A 122 10.61 6.72 -3.29
N ALA A 123 10.61 8.00 -3.66
CA ALA A 123 11.11 8.45 -4.95
C ALA A 123 12.66 8.47 -5.00
N GLU A 124 13.21 8.41 -6.21
CA GLU A 124 14.64 8.60 -6.43
C GLU A 124 15.09 9.98 -5.93
N LYS A 125 16.14 10.00 -5.12
CA LYS A 125 16.69 11.23 -4.53
C LYS A 125 17.77 11.82 -5.44
N ASN A 126 17.37 12.29 -6.62
CA ASN A 126 18.30 12.82 -7.65
C ASN A 126 19.23 13.94 -7.14
N LEU A 127 18.79 14.72 -6.16
CA LEU A 127 19.60 15.73 -5.48
C LEU A 127 20.90 15.14 -4.88
N LEU A 128 20.86 13.87 -4.45
CA LEU A 128 21.99 13.18 -3.82
C LEU A 128 22.90 12.47 -4.83
N ASN A 129 22.63 12.55 -6.14
CA ASN A 129 23.42 11.84 -7.15
C ASN A 129 24.91 12.21 -7.11
N GLY A 130 25.24 13.48 -6.85
CA GLY A 130 26.64 13.93 -6.69
C GLY A 130 27.33 13.41 -5.43
N LEU A 131 26.58 12.83 -4.48
CA LEU A 131 27.09 12.22 -3.26
C LEU A 131 26.94 10.69 -3.26
N LYS A 132 26.43 10.10 -4.34
CA LYS A 132 26.08 8.67 -4.40
C LYS A 132 27.25 7.76 -4.02
N GLU A 133 28.46 8.06 -4.50
CA GLU A 133 29.67 7.29 -4.19
C GLU A 133 30.15 7.45 -2.73
N ARG A 134 29.65 8.47 -2.02
CA ARG A 134 30.04 8.81 -0.65
C ARG A 134 29.02 8.33 0.37
N ILE A 135 27.82 7.92 -0.06
CA ILE A 135 26.74 7.47 0.81
C ILE A 135 26.84 5.96 0.99
N HIS A 136 26.60 5.49 2.21
CA HIS A 136 26.53 4.08 2.52
C HIS A 136 25.13 3.53 2.21
N TYR A 137 25.10 2.39 1.51
CA TYR A 137 23.87 1.69 1.15
C TYR A 137 23.90 0.24 1.62
N GLU A 138 22.73 -0.28 1.97
CA GLU A 138 22.49 -1.71 2.20
C GLU A 138 21.30 -2.14 1.32
N ASN A 139 21.55 -2.98 0.31
CA ASN A 139 20.55 -3.38 -0.70
C ASN A 139 19.79 -2.19 -1.34
N ASP A 140 20.53 -1.20 -1.84
CA ASP A 140 20.02 0.04 -2.46
C ASP A 140 19.21 0.96 -1.52
N VAL A 141 19.19 0.67 -0.21
CA VAL A 141 18.57 1.51 0.82
C VAL A 141 19.65 2.28 1.58
N PHE A 142 19.37 3.54 1.92
CA PHE A 142 20.26 4.34 2.76
C PHE A 142 20.52 3.66 4.09
N VAL A 143 21.79 3.58 4.48
CA VAL A 143 22.13 3.34 5.88
C VAL A 143 21.92 4.65 6.64
N ILE A 144 21.17 4.55 7.73
CA ILE A 144 20.78 5.67 8.58
C ILE A 144 21.27 5.35 10.00
N ASP A 145 21.79 6.35 10.70
CA ASP A 145 22.20 6.22 12.11
C ASP A 145 21.05 6.51 13.09
N ASP A 146 21.36 6.45 14.39
CA ASP A 146 20.38 6.64 15.47
C ASP A 146 19.81 8.07 15.51
N ASP A 147 20.48 9.05 14.88
CA ASP A 147 20.05 10.44 14.76
C ASP A 147 19.25 10.70 13.46
N PHE A 148 18.88 9.65 12.74
CA PHE A 148 18.22 9.70 11.44
C PHE A 148 19.06 10.35 10.33
N ALA A 149 20.38 10.48 10.52
CA ALA A 149 21.28 10.97 9.50
C ALA A 149 21.71 9.86 8.55
N ILE A 150 21.81 10.18 7.27
CA ILE A 150 22.38 9.26 6.28
C ILE A 150 23.85 9.06 6.64
N VAL A 151 24.32 7.81 6.66
CA VAL A 151 25.75 7.52 6.85
C VAL A 151 26.49 7.79 5.54
N TRP A 152 27.48 8.68 5.58
CA TRP A 152 28.24 9.09 4.40
C TRP A 152 29.66 9.54 4.75
N VAL A 153 30.55 9.54 3.76
CA VAL A 153 31.93 10.00 3.88
C VAL A 153 31.97 11.52 3.66
N GLY A 154 31.97 12.30 4.75
CA GLY A 154 32.03 13.77 4.77
C GLY A 154 33.31 14.38 4.19
N PRO A 155 33.32 15.67 3.80
CA PRO A 155 34.56 16.36 3.43
C PRO A 155 35.45 16.48 4.67
N ARG A 156 36.77 16.44 4.48
CA ARG A 156 37.75 16.72 5.53
C ARG A 156 37.92 18.22 5.72
#